data_AF-A0A661P5J3-F1
#
_entry.id   AF-A0A661P5J3-F1
#
_cell.length_a   1.000
_cell.length_b   1.000
_cell.length_c   1.000
_cell.angle_alpha   90.00
_cell.angle_beta   90.00
_cell.angle_gamma   90.00
#
_symmetry.space_group_name_H-M   'P 1'
#
loop_
_entity.id
_entity.type
_entity.pdbx_description
1 polymer ?
#
loop_
_entity_poly.entity_id
_entity_poly.type
_entity_poly.pdbx_seq_one_letter_code
_entity_poly.pdbx_strand_id
1 'polypeptide(L)'
;MGMAKRLRQVLGVIIASVAFAAALSVSRGSVTSASERNVGVERALHVRGLVVDREGVLWLERPPYGVLSSVGGSVPVVVRAAPGPDEPHDIYLLAAKLSPEGVLLTLGRAHNLTQTSAVDEQRPVGFGGVFAFVEQAMLSEDRPNTVRLIDLAGAGSSASAQWPRLERAKATVSRLQKTGRAGALSRVAYSVQPAPKQLSLSVRDGRFHIVADGRHADIARGTPLDVPAWLSCEAAPESRPGNLVPWAVDRVRAEIGDEAMQTIKAVAFSALDLVKSSTEEITGDTGEDGIAADLGQESLEQVTRSVPVDPEIGFPPPPLKPWVTPSLPGEGVWNPKDSDPFIHSLPGLPATFVTTFIRSDRRRKVTRVYIALWDPRLVQLNMMAGLAEPKSATGATGPGLIPREPTVLRRVAAAMNSGFQA
;
A
#
# COMPACT_ATOMS: atom_id res chain seq x y z
N MET A 1 47.32 -25.24 -22.64
CA MET A 1 47.12 -24.32 -23.80
C MET A 1 45.78 -24.48 -24.54
N GLY A 2 44.78 -25.24 -24.03
CA GLY A 2 43.50 -25.50 -24.71
C GLY A 2 42.29 -24.66 -24.24
N MET A 3 42.32 -24.13 -23.01
CA MET A 3 41.16 -23.46 -22.40
C MET A 3 40.98 -22.03 -22.93
N ALA A 4 42.07 -21.30 -23.16
CA ALA A 4 42.03 -19.94 -23.72
C ALA A 4 41.56 -19.89 -25.19
N LYS A 5 41.78 -20.98 -25.95
CA LYS A 5 41.35 -21.07 -27.35
C LYS A 5 39.83 -21.35 -27.46
N ARG A 6 39.28 -22.17 -26.55
CA ARG A 6 37.84 -22.40 -26.43
C ARG A 6 37.08 -21.16 -25.96
N LEU A 7 37.63 -20.39 -25.02
CA LEU A 7 36.99 -19.17 -24.55
C LEU A 7 36.89 -18.10 -25.65
N ARG A 8 37.92 -17.95 -26.49
CA ARG A 8 37.89 -17.03 -27.65
C ARG A 8 36.91 -17.47 -28.73
N GLN A 9 36.77 -18.77 -28.96
CA GLN A 9 35.80 -19.31 -29.92
C GLN A 9 34.35 -19.13 -29.44
N VAL A 10 34.08 -19.37 -28.14
CA VAL A 10 32.74 -19.15 -27.57
C VAL A 10 32.39 -17.65 -27.57
N LEU A 11 33.33 -16.78 -27.22
CA LEU A 11 33.10 -15.32 -27.27
C LEU A 11 32.88 -14.83 -28.71
N GLY A 12 33.63 -15.37 -29.68
CA GLY A 12 33.45 -15.06 -31.10
C GLY A 12 32.09 -15.50 -31.64
N VAL A 13 31.58 -16.68 -31.24
CA VAL A 13 30.25 -17.16 -31.62
C VAL A 13 29.15 -16.32 -30.99
N ILE A 14 29.29 -15.91 -29.73
CA ILE A 14 28.30 -15.03 -29.07
C ILE A 14 28.26 -13.65 -29.75
N ILE A 15 29.42 -13.05 -30.03
CA ILE A 15 29.50 -11.75 -30.71
C ILE A 15 28.95 -11.86 -32.14
N ALA A 16 29.25 -12.94 -32.87
CA ALA A 16 28.70 -13.18 -34.21
C ALA A 16 27.19 -13.42 -34.17
N SER A 17 26.66 -14.09 -33.15
CA SER A 17 25.22 -14.35 -32.99
C SER A 17 24.44 -13.06 -32.67
N VAL A 18 25.02 -12.18 -31.84
CA VAL A 18 24.45 -10.85 -31.54
C VAL A 18 24.51 -9.94 -32.77
N ALA A 19 25.61 -9.96 -33.52
CA ALA A 19 25.73 -9.22 -34.78
C ALA A 19 24.78 -9.75 -35.87
N PHE A 20 24.55 -11.06 -35.93
CA PHE A 20 23.63 -11.68 -36.88
C PHE A 20 22.15 -11.41 -36.53
N ALA A 21 21.80 -11.38 -35.24
CA ALA A 21 20.48 -10.95 -34.77
C ALA A 21 20.22 -9.45 -35.04
N ALA A 22 21.25 -8.61 -34.92
CA ALA A 22 21.19 -7.20 -35.31
C ALA A 22 21.04 -7.03 -36.84
N ALA A 23 21.73 -7.84 -37.64
CA ALA A 23 21.67 -7.79 -39.10
C ALA A 23 20.34 -8.32 -39.68
N LEU A 24 19.71 -9.31 -39.04
CA LEU A 24 18.39 -9.82 -39.43
C LEU A 24 17.22 -8.87 -39.11
N SER A 25 17.48 -7.78 -38.37
CA SER A 25 16.48 -6.75 -38.04
C SER A 25 16.44 -5.60 -39.06
N VAL A 26 17.22 -5.65 -40.14
CA VAL A 26 17.38 -4.53 -41.10
C VAL A 26 16.40 -4.57 -42.29
N SER A 27 15.46 -5.52 -42.35
CA SER A 27 14.40 -5.47 -43.38
C SER A 27 13.00 -5.47 -42.77
N ARG A 28 12.49 -4.29 -42.43
CA ARG A 28 11.08 -3.86 -42.58
C ARG A 28 10.91 -2.42 -42.09
N GLY A 29 10.48 -1.56 -43.02
CA GLY A 29 9.90 -0.22 -42.84
C GLY A 29 10.34 0.59 -41.62
N SER A 30 11.22 1.57 -41.84
CA SER A 30 11.39 2.68 -40.91
C SER A 30 10.10 3.52 -40.91
N VAL A 31 9.26 3.31 -39.91
CA VAL A 31 8.24 4.29 -39.57
C VAL A 31 8.39 4.60 -38.08
N THR A 32 8.64 5.88 -37.83
CA THR A 32 9.19 6.47 -36.62
C THR A 32 8.15 7.39 -35.98
N SER A 33 6.87 7.00 -36.02
CA SER A 33 5.80 7.81 -35.44
C SER A 33 5.53 7.43 -33.97
N ALA A 34 5.16 8.41 -33.14
CA ALA A 34 4.71 8.14 -31.77
C ALA A 34 3.47 7.20 -31.75
N SER A 35 2.63 7.28 -32.79
CA SER A 35 1.46 6.43 -32.96
C SER A 35 1.82 4.94 -33.04
N GLU A 36 2.84 4.56 -33.81
CA GLU A 36 3.24 3.15 -33.95
C GLU A 36 3.85 2.57 -32.68
N ARG A 37 4.57 3.39 -31.91
CA ARG A 37 5.05 2.97 -30.59
C ARG A 37 3.90 2.68 -29.64
N ASN A 38 2.87 3.51 -29.64
CA ASN A 38 1.69 3.31 -28.80
C ASN A 38 0.93 2.04 -29.19
N VAL A 39 0.83 1.74 -30.49
CA VAL A 39 0.28 0.46 -31.00
C VAL A 39 1.12 -0.74 -30.51
N GLY A 40 2.44 -0.61 -30.51
CA GLY A 40 3.33 -1.64 -29.95
C GLY A 40 3.12 -1.88 -28.45
N VAL A 41 2.93 -0.80 -27.68
CA VAL A 41 2.63 -0.87 -26.23
C VAL A 41 1.30 -1.57 -25.98
N GLU A 42 0.24 -1.15 -26.66
CA GLU A 42 -1.08 -1.76 -26.56
C GLU A 42 -1.04 -3.25 -26.89
N ARG A 43 -0.45 -3.64 -28.04
CA ARG A 43 -0.38 -5.05 -28.43
C ARG A 43 0.35 -5.90 -27.39
N ALA A 44 1.45 -5.39 -26.84
CA ALA A 44 2.23 -6.10 -25.83
C ALA A 44 1.49 -6.23 -24.48
N LEU A 45 0.70 -5.22 -24.10
CA LEU A 45 -0.09 -5.23 -22.87
C LEU A 45 -1.38 -6.05 -23.01
N HIS A 46 -1.98 -6.08 -24.19
CA HIS A 46 -3.14 -6.91 -24.48
C HIS A 46 -2.85 -8.40 -24.29
N VAL A 47 -1.67 -8.88 -24.72
CA VAL A 47 -1.21 -10.26 -24.46
C VAL A 47 -1.09 -10.57 -22.96
N ARG A 48 -0.96 -9.54 -22.12
CA ARG A 48 -0.90 -9.65 -20.65
C ARG A 48 -2.26 -9.43 -19.98
N GLY A 49 -3.34 -9.38 -20.76
CA GLY A 49 -4.70 -9.20 -20.25
C GLY A 49 -5.04 -7.75 -19.87
N LEU A 50 -4.38 -6.76 -20.46
CA LEU A 50 -4.69 -5.33 -20.22
C LEU A 50 -5.24 -4.66 -21.49
N VAL A 51 -6.33 -3.92 -21.33
CA VAL A 51 -6.92 -3.05 -22.35
C VAL A 51 -6.32 -1.65 -22.19
N VAL A 52 -5.66 -1.14 -23.23
CA VAL A 52 -4.90 0.12 -23.17
C VAL A 52 -5.63 1.25 -23.89
N ASP A 53 -5.77 2.41 -23.24
CA ASP A 53 -6.14 3.66 -23.94
C ASP A 53 -4.91 4.20 -24.68
N ARG A 54 -4.91 4.12 -26.01
CA ARG A 54 -3.79 4.56 -26.87
C ARG A 54 -3.43 6.03 -26.69
N GLU A 55 -4.42 6.86 -26.39
CA GLU A 55 -4.24 8.29 -26.15
C GLU A 55 -3.79 8.56 -24.70
N GLY A 56 -3.92 7.57 -23.82
CA GLY A 56 -3.42 7.57 -22.45
C GLY A 56 -1.99 7.02 -22.28
N VAL A 57 -1.23 6.86 -23.37
CA VAL A 57 0.19 6.45 -23.32
C VAL A 57 1.09 7.68 -23.27
N LEU A 58 1.82 7.83 -22.16
CA LEU A 58 2.70 8.95 -21.88
C LEU A 58 4.17 8.51 -21.75
N TRP A 59 5.02 9.05 -22.62
CA TRP A 59 6.47 8.84 -22.60
C TRP A 59 7.14 10.01 -21.85
N LEU A 60 7.73 9.74 -20.68
CA LEU A 60 8.18 10.81 -19.78
C LEU A 60 9.57 11.37 -20.08
N GLU A 61 10.35 10.63 -20.84
CA GLU A 61 11.67 11.05 -21.32
C GLU A 61 11.70 10.98 -22.84
N ARG A 62 12.47 11.88 -23.45
CA ARG A 62 12.74 11.80 -24.89
C ARG A 62 13.53 10.52 -25.17
N PRO A 63 13.32 9.89 -26.34
CA PRO A 63 14.12 8.74 -26.74
C PRO A 63 15.61 9.07 -26.62
N PRO A 64 16.42 8.16 -26.07
CA PRO A 64 17.87 8.36 -26.04
C PRO A 64 18.38 8.48 -27.48
N TYR A 65 18.91 9.65 -27.86
CA TYR A 65 19.60 9.82 -29.12
C TYR A 65 21.01 9.24 -29.01
N GLY A 66 21.38 8.34 -29.94
CA GLY A 66 22.72 7.77 -30.06
C GLY A 66 22.86 6.31 -29.58
N VAL A 67 23.84 5.59 -30.15
CA VAL A 67 24.04 4.16 -29.93
C VAL A 67 24.40 3.84 -28.47
N LEU A 68 25.25 4.64 -27.82
CA LEU A 68 25.70 4.39 -26.44
C LEU A 68 24.58 4.54 -25.40
N SER A 69 23.62 5.43 -25.61
CA SER A 69 22.49 5.66 -24.70
C SER A 69 21.37 4.64 -24.89
N SER A 70 21.21 4.08 -26.10
CA SER A 70 20.21 3.04 -26.42
C SER A 70 20.53 1.64 -25.85
N VAL A 71 21.81 1.30 -25.66
CA VAL A 71 22.23 -0.06 -25.25
C VAL A 71 21.96 -0.35 -23.76
N GLY A 72 22.01 0.67 -22.91
CA GLY A 72 21.77 0.53 -21.47
C GLY A 72 20.51 1.24 -20.95
N GLY A 73 19.96 2.18 -21.71
CA GLY A 73 18.84 3.02 -21.28
C GLY A 73 17.48 2.33 -21.37
N SER A 74 16.59 2.66 -20.45
CA SER A 74 15.16 2.37 -20.55
C SER A 74 14.37 3.64 -20.31
N VAL A 75 13.37 3.88 -21.15
CA VAL A 75 12.48 5.03 -21.07
C VAL A 75 11.29 4.67 -20.20
N PRO A 76 10.98 5.46 -19.15
CA PRO A 76 9.76 5.26 -18.38
C PRO A 76 8.52 5.62 -19.23
N VAL A 77 7.58 4.68 -19.29
CA VAL A 77 6.29 4.83 -19.98
C VAL A 77 5.18 4.68 -18.97
N VAL A 78 4.28 5.65 -18.95
CA VAL A 78 3.06 5.63 -18.15
C VAL A 78 1.90 5.30 -19.09
N VAL A 79 1.06 4.37 -18.68
CA VAL A 79 -0.05 3.88 -19.50
C VAL A 79 -1.32 3.84 -18.67
N ARG A 80 -2.39 4.42 -19.20
CA ARG A 80 -3.75 4.19 -18.72
C ARG A 80 -4.28 2.87 -19.30
N ALA A 81 -4.59 1.90 -18.45
CA ALA A 81 -5.07 0.59 -18.88
C ALA A 81 -6.05 -0.02 -17.86
N ALA A 82 -6.90 -0.93 -18.32
CA ALA A 82 -7.84 -1.67 -17.48
C ALA A 82 -7.63 -3.19 -17.64
N PRO A 83 -7.89 -4.03 -16.63
CA PRO A 83 -7.85 -5.49 -16.79
C PRO A 83 -8.98 -6.03 -17.69
N GLY A 84 -10.06 -5.28 -17.86
CA GLY A 84 -11.17 -5.61 -18.74
C GLY A 84 -11.81 -4.35 -19.36
N PRO A 85 -12.67 -4.51 -20.38
CA PRO A 85 -13.33 -3.38 -21.05
C PRO A 85 -14.33 -2.65 -20.15
N ASP A 86 -14.91 -3.34 -19.16
CA ASP A 86 -15.89 -2.79 -18.22
C ASP A 86 -15.29 -2.47 -16.84
N GLU A 87 -13.97 -2.61 -16.70
CA GLU A 87 -13.25 -2.31 -15.47
C GLU A 87 -12.68 -0.88 -15.51
N PRO A 88 -12.55 -0.21 -14.35
CA PRO A 88 -11.92 1.10 -14.28
C PRO A 88 -10.47 1.06 -14.79
N HIS A 89 -10.02 2.17 -15.38
CA HIS A 89 -8.65 2.24 -15.88
C HIS A 89 -7.71 2.71 -14.79
N ASP A 90 -6.72 1.89 -14.49
CA ASP A 90 -5.61 2.22 -13.62
C ASP A 90 -4.43 2.85 -14.39
N ILE A 91 -3.49 3.43 -13.65
CA ILE A 91 -2.22 3.94 -14.17
C ILE A 91 -1.09 2.95 -13.93
N TYR A 92 -0.48 2.48 -15.03
CA TYR A 92 0.65 1.55 -15.03
C TYR A 92 1.95 2.25 -15.38
N LEU A 93 3.05 1.84 -14.74
CA LEU A 93 4.41 2.23 -15.07
C LEU A 93 5.18 1.06 -15.68
N LEU A 94 5.88 1.34 -16.77
CA LEU A 94 6.71 0.39 -17.49
C LEU A 94 8.07 0.99 -17.82
N ALA A 95 9.06 0.12 -18.02
CA ALA A 95 10.33 0.46 -18.63
C ALA A 95 10.36 -0.05 -20.08
N ALA A 96 10.51 0.86 -21.05
CA ALA A 96 10.61 0.52 -22.46
C ALA A 96 12.05 0.66 -22.95
N LYS A 97 12.53 -0.31 -23.74
CA LYS A 97 13.78 -0.16 -24.50
C LYS A 97 13.45 0.27 -25.92
N LEU A 98 14.12 1.31 -26.37
CA LEU A 98 13.97 1.85 -27.71
C LEU A 98 15.26 1.64 -28.51
N SER A 99 15.13 1.45 -29.83
CA SER A 99 16.27 1.52 -30.74
C SER A 99 16.81 2.97 -30.81
N PRO A 100 18.02 3.20 -31.36
CA PRO A 100 18.53 4.55 -31.62
C PRO A 100 17.58 5.41 -32.48
N GLU A 101 16.80 4.79 -33.35
CA GLU A 101 15.77 5.41 -34.20
C GLU A 101 14.44 5.62 -33.45
N GLY A 102 14.37 5.21 -32.19
CA GLY A 102 13.20 5.35 -31.34
C GLY A 102 12.19 4.21 -31.47
N VAL A 103 12.46 3.13 -32.19
CA VAL A 103 11.52 2.01 -32.35
C VAL A 103 11.41 1.22 -31.04
N LEU A 104 10.19 0.80 -30.67
CA LEU A 104 9.98 -0.02 -29.47
C LEU A 104 10.56 -1.43 -29.67
N LEU A 105 11.59 -1.78 -28.88
CA LEU A 105 12.24 -3.08 -28.92
C LEU A 105 11.64 -4.04 -27.89
N THR A 106 11.57 -3.61 -26.63
CA THR A 106 11.04 -4.43 -25.53
C THR A 106 10.32 -3.59 -24.48
N LEU A 107 9.35 -4.23 -23.79
CA LEU A 107 8.65 -3.69 -22.64
C LEU A 107 8.90 -4.55 -21.41
N GLY A 108 9.32 -3.91 -20.33
CA GLY A 108 9.41 -4.51 -19.00
C GLY A 108 8.04 -4.89 -18.43
N ARG A 109 8.03 -5.36 -17.18
CA ARG A 109 6.81 -5.69 -16.44
C ARG A 109 5.92 -4.44 -16.29
N ALA A 110 4.60 -4.63 -16.36
CA ALA A 110 3.63 -3.58 -16.07
C ALA A 110 3.43 -3.48 -14.55
N HIS A 111 3.66 -2.32 -13.97
CA HIS A 111 3.48 -2.07 -12.55
C HIS A 111 2.28 -1.14 -12.32
N ASN A 112 1.19 -1.67 -11.80
CA ASN A 112 0.01 -0.88 -11.45
C ASN A 112 0.34 0.05 -10.27
N LEU A 113 0.32 1.37 -10.51
CA LEU A 113 0.71 2.39 -9.54
C LEU A 113 -0.46 2.87 -8.66
N THR A 114 -1.70 2.70 -9.13
CA THR A 114 -2.92 3.22 -8.51
C THR A 114 -3.68 2.12 -7.78
N GLN A 115 -3.93 0.98 -8.44
CA GLN A 115 -4.62 -0.18 -7.88
C GLN A 115 -5.95 0.21 -7.24
N THR A 116 -6.78 0.95 -7.98
CA THR A 116 -8.10 1.39 -7.52
C THR A 116 -9.20 0.51 -8.11
N SER A 117 -10.32 0.40 -7.39
CA SER A 117 -11.48 -0.40 -7.83
C SER A 117 -12.76 0.43 -7.96
N ALA A 118 -12.76 1.65 -7.43
CA ALA A 118 -13.91 2.55 -7.43
C ALA A 118 -13.60 3.91 -8.08
N VAL A 119 -12.46 4.03 -8.77
CA VAL A 119 -12.00 5.25 -9.45
C VAL A 119 -11.62 4.88 -10.87
N ASP A 120 -11.98 5.74 -11.83
CA ASP A 120 -11.47 5.69 -13.19
C ASP A 120 -10.45 6.83 -13.38
N GLU A 121 -9.18 6.47 -13.50
CA GLU A 121 -8.09 7.42 -13.64
C GLU A 121 -8.09 7.99 -15.05
N GLN A 122 -8.17 9.31 -15.17
CA GLN A 122 -8.16 10.00 -16.45
C GLN A 122 -6.76 9.99 -17.09
N ARG A 123 -6.70 10.38 -18.36
CA ARG A 123 -5.46 10.36 -19.15
C ARG A 123 -4.34 11.15 -18.45
N PRO A 124 -3.15 10.54 -18.28
CA PRO A 124 -2.04 11.19 -17.63
C PRO A 124 -1.42 12.25 -18.56
N VAL A 125 -0.99 13.35 -17.96
CA VAL A 125 -0.14 14.36 -18.60
C VAL A 125 1.16 14.48 -17.82
N GLY A 126 2.27 14.83 -18.48
CA GLY A 126 3.54 14.91 -17.78
C GLY A 126 4.69 15.42 -18.63
N PHE A 127 5.81 15.66 -17.96
CA PHE A 127 7.03 16.19 -18.52
C PHE A 127 8.20 15.88 -17.58
N GLY A 128 9.41 15.74 -18.10
CA GLY A 128 10.64 15.73 -17.27
C GLY A 128 10.66 14.73 -16.12
N GLY A 129 10.08 13.54 -16.30
CA GLY A 129 10.02 12.49 -15.27
C GLY A 129 8.95 12.68 -14.19
N VAL A 130 8.07 13.67 -14.31
CA VAL A 130 6.88 13.86 -13.45
C VAL A 130 5.62 13.76 -14.30
N PHE A 131 4.55 13.21 -13.74
CA PHE A 131 3.24 13.18 -14.38
C PHE A 131 2.11 13.36 -13.37
N ALA A 132 0.95 13.72 -13.88
CA ALA A 132 -0.25 13.86 -13.08
C ALA A 132 -1.47 13.37 -13.88
N PHE A 133 -2.52 13.00 -13.15
CA PHE A 133 -3.79 12.56 -13.69
C PHE A 133 -4.93 12.95 -12.74
N VAL A 134 -6.16 12.92 -13.25
CA VAL A 134 -7.37 13.19 -12.47
C VAL A 134 -7.99 11.85 -12.04
N GLU A 135 -8.42 11.77 -10.80
CA GLU A 135 -9.12 10.60 -10.24
C GLU A 135 -10.62 10.86 -10.23
N GLN A 136 -11.38 10.04 -10.96
CA GLN A 136 -12.84 10.12 -11.03
C GLN A 136 -13.50 8.95 -10.30
N ALA A 137 -14.07 9.22 -9.13
CA ALA A 137 -14.85 8.23 -8.41
C ALA A 137 -16.08 7.78 -9.22
N MET A 138 -16.26 6.46 -9.35
CA MET A 138 -17.33 5.84 -10.13
C MET A 138 -18.70 5.88 -9.43
N LEU A 139 -18.71 5.86 -8.09
CA LEU A 139 -19.92 5.69 -7.26
C LEU A 139 -20.33 6.96 -6.48
N SER A 140 -19.59 8.06 -6.64
CA SER A 140 -19.87 9.31 -5.95
C SER A 140 -20.72 10.22 -6.82
N GLU A 141 -21.81 10.78 -6.27
CA GLU A 141 -22.55 11.88 -6.92
C GLU A 141 -21.69 13.14 -7.04
N ASP A 142 -20.72 13.30 -6.13
CA ASP A 142 -19.66 14.30 -6.23
C ASP A 142 -18.61 13.82 -7.24
N ARG A 143 -18.60 14.50 -8.40
CA ARG A 143 -17.70 14.41 -9.56
C ARG A 143 -16.20 14.51 -9.18
N PRO A 144 -15.25 14.22 -10.09
CA PRO A 144 -13.83 14.05 -9.75
C PRO A 144 -13.25 15.23 -8.95
N ASN A 145 -12.69 14.93 -7.77
CA ASN A 145 -12.19 15.95 -6.84
C ASN A 145 -10.68 15.92 -6.66
N THR A 146 -9.97 14.92 -7.18
CA THR A 146 -8.55 14.74 -6.83
C THR A 146 -7.66 14.69 -8.07
N VAL A 147 -6.60 15.50 -8.04
CA VAL A 147 -5.50 15.43 -9.00
C VAL A 147 -4.32 14.77 -8.29
N ARG A 148 -3.81 13.67 -8.85
CA ARG A 148 -2.63 12.98 -8.31
C ARG A 148 -1.40 13.31 -9.14
N LEU A 149 -0.34 13.74 -8.48
CA LEU A 149 0.98 14.00 -9.06
C LEU A 149 1.97 12.94 -8.58
N ILE A 150 2.75 12.41 -9.53
CA ILE A 150 3.78 11.39 -9.29
C ILE A 150 5.11 11.85 -9.90
N ASP A 151 6.14 11.97 -9.05
CA ASP A 151 7.52 12.25 -9.45
C ASP A 151 8.38 10.98 -9.40
N LEU A 152 8.90 10.56 -10.55
CA LEU A 152 9.70 9.34 -10.70
C LEU A 152 11.13 9.43 -10.17
N ALA A 153 11.63 10.65 -9.92
CA ALA A 153 12.91 10.84 -9.27
C ALA A 153 12.80 10.77 -7.73
N GLY A 154 11.56 10.84 -7.21
CA GLY A 154 11.29 11.00 -5.80
C GLY A 154 11.66 12.40 -5.35
N ALA A 155 10.68 13.30 -5.27
CA ALA A 155 10.89 14.61 -4.65
C ALA A 155 11.29 14.40 -3.17
N GLY A 156 12.59 14.48 -2.89
CA GLY A 156 13.17 14.64 -1.55
C GLY A 156 12.64 13.71 -0.46
N SER A 157 12.71 12.38 -0.62
CA SER A 157 12.44 11.44 0.48
C SER A 157 13.56 11.46 1.55
N SER A 158 13.78 12.63 2.15
CA SER A 158 14.70 12.87 3.28
C SER A 158 14.43 11.90 4.44
N ALA A 159 13.18 11.47 4.61
CA ALA A 159 12.78 10.46 5.57
C ALA A 159 13.59 9.15 5.43
N SER A 160 13.75 8.66 4.20
CA SER A 160 14.47 7.40 3.93
C SER A 160 15.99 7.52 4.06
N ALA A 161 16.55 8.72 3.92
CA ALA A 161 17.98 8.96 4.06
C ALA A 161 18.46 8.73 5.50
N GLN A 162 17.58 8.97 6.48
CA GLN A 162 17.85 8.76 7.90
C GLN A 162 17.71 7.28 8.31
N TRP A 163 17.22 6.41 7.43
CA TRP A 163 17.02 5.00 7.76
C TRP A 163 18.33 4.21 7.81
N PRO A 164 18.45 3.26 8.77
CA PRO A 164 19.46 2.22 8.75
C PRO A 164 19.63 1.54 7.39
N ARG A 165 20.84 1.09 7.08
CA ARG A 165 21.19 0.47 5.78
C ARG A 165 20.27 -0.70 5.41
N LEU A 166 19.93 -1.54 6.38
CA LEU A 166 19.04 -2.69 6.16
C LEU A 166 17.65 -2.26 5.70
N GLU A 167 17.12 -1.18 6.26
CA GLU A 167 15.79 -0.69 5.90
C GLU A 167 15.78 0.01 4.55
N ARG A 168 16.85 0.73 4.21
CA ARG A 168 17.04 1.24 2.85
C ARG A 168 17.12 0.09 1.84
N ALA A 169 17.83 -1.00 2.16
CA ALA A 169 17.87 -2.18 1.29
C ALA A 169 16.48 -2.82 1.14
N LYS A 170 15.75 -3.03 2.25
CA LYS A 170 14.36 -3.52 2.23
C LYS A 170 13.46 -2.63 1.39
N ALA A 171 13.59 -1.31 1.52
CA ALA A 171 12.82 -0.33 0.75
C ALA A 171 13.16 -0.42 -0.75
N THR A 172 14.45 -0.46 -1.11
CA THR A 172 14.90 -0.61 -2.51
C THR A 172 14.33 -1.86 -3.16
N VAL A 173 14.40 -3.02 -2.49
CA VAL A 173 13.81 -4.28 -3.01
C VAL A 173 12.30 -4.13 -3.17
N SER A 174 11.62 -3.54 -2.17
CA SER A 174 10.18 -3.30 -2.23
C SER A 174 9.78 -2.39 -3.39
N ARG A 175 10.56 -1.34 -3.67
CA ARG A 175 10.34 -0.43 -4.80
C ARG A 175 10.58 -1.16 -6.12
N LEU A 176 11.65 -1.95 -6.24
CA LEU A 176 11.91 -2.73 -7.45
C LEU A 176 10.76 -3.67 -7.80
N GLN A 177 10.17 -4.33 -6.80
CA GLN A 177 9.02 -5.22 -7.04
C GLN A 177 7.75 -4.44 -7.35
N LYS A 178 7.46 -3.36 -6.61
CA LYS A 178 6.22 -2.58 -6.78
C LYS A 178 6.20 -1.71 -8.03
N THR A 179 7.34 -1.15 -8.44
CA THR A 179 7.41 -0.10 -9.48
C THR A 179 8.48 -0.38 -10.54
N GLY A 180 9.24 -1.45 -10.42
CA GLY A 180 10.35 -1.76 -11.33
C GLY A 180 11.58 -0.89 -11.12
N ARG A 181 11.61 -0.03 -10.08
CA ARG A 181 12.65 0.99 -9.88
C ARG A 181 13.21 0.94 -8.46
N ALA A 182 14.51 1.22 -8.33
CA ALA A 182 15.16 1.35 -7.03
C ALA A 182 14.88 2.70 -6.34
N GLY A 183 14.65 3.74 -7.15
CA GLY A 183 14.31 5.09 -6.68
C GLY A 183 12.90 5.14 -6.08
N ALA A 184 12.75 5.99 -5.06
CA ALA A 184 11.43 6.27 -4.48
C ALA A 184 10.57 7.05 -5.48
N LEU A 185 9.26 6.86 -5.40
CA LEU A 185 8.28 7.71 -6.07
C LEU A 185 7.72 8.68 -5.03
N SER A 186 7.64 9.97 -5.37
CA SER A 186 6.83 10.90 -4.57
C SER A 186 5.41 10.90 -5.12
N ARG A 187 4.43 10.88 -4.21
CA ARG A 187 3.00 10.96 -4.54
C ARG A 187 2.40 12.12 -3.76
N VAL A 188 1.73 13.00 -4.48
CA VAL A 188 1.03 14.15 -3.89
C VAL A 188 -0.38 14.17 -4.46
N ALA A 189 -1.38 14.20 -3.57
CA ALA A 189 -2.78 14.33 -3.91
C ALA A 189 -3.23 15.77 -3.65
N TYR A 190 -3.85 16.38 -4.66
CA TYR A 190 -4.49 17.68 -4.58
C TYR A 190 -5.99 17.49 -4.65
N SER A 191 -6.68 17.67 -3.53
CA SER A 191 -8.14 17.58 -3.47
C SER A 191 -8.76 18.96 -3.60
N VAL A 192 -9.72 19.08 -4.52
CA VAL A 192 -10.46 20.29 -4.83
C VAL A 192 -11.65 20.41 -3.88
N GLN A 193 -11.75 21.54 -3.17
CA GLN A 193 -12.86 21.84 -2.27
C GLN A 193 -13.45 23.24 -2.56
N PRO A 194 -14.79 23.36 -2.68
CA PRO A 194 -15.76 22.27 -2.82
C PRO A 194 -15.56 21.49 -4.13
N ALA A 195 -16.19 20.30 -4.21
CA ALA A 195 -16.17 19.42 -5.37
C ALA A 195 -16.57 20.17 -6.66
N PRO A 196 -15.71 20.22 -7.71
CA PRO A 196 -16.03 20.97 -8.90
C PRO A 196 -16.95 20.19 -9.83
N LYS A 197 -17.73 20.90 -10.64
CA LYS A 197 -18.53 20.28 -11.72
C LYS A 197 -17.66 19.87 -12.90
N GLN A 198 -16.59 20.62 -13.15
CA GLN A 198 -15.61 20.40 -14.20
C GLN A 198 -14.20 20.53 -13.63
N LEU A 199 -13.38 19.50 -13.85
CA LEU A 199 -11.97 19.47 -13.50
C LEU A 199 -11.17 19.07 -14.74
N SER A 200 -10.16 19.87 -15.10
CA SER A 200 -9.25 19.56 -16.18
C SER A 200 -7.81 19.78 -15.78
N LEU A 201 -6.92 19.01 -16.39
CA LEU A 201 -5.50 19.00 -16.11
C LEU A 201 -4.73 19.09 -17.42
N SER A 202 -3.75 20.00 -17.49
CA SER A 202 -2.88 20.15 -18.65
C SER A 202 -1.45 20.51 -18.21
N VAL A 203 -0.51 20.46 -19.15
CA VAL A 203 0.87 20.90 -18.93
C VAL A 203 1.13 22.16 -19.74
N ARG A 204 1.63 23.22 -19.10
CA ARG A 204 2.05 24.48 -19.72
C ARG A 204 3.36 24.93 -19.10
N ASP A 205 4.34 25.29 -19.92
CA ASP A 205 5.64 25.83 -19.48
C ASP A 205 6.34 25.00 -18.39
N GLY A 206 6.22 23.67 -18.46
CA GLY A 206 6.81 22.76 -17.46
C GLY A 206 6.14 22.85 -16.08
N ARG A 207 4.84 23.17 -16.04
CA ARG A 207 3.99 23.16 -14.85
C ARG A 207 2.66 22.45 -15.14
N PHE A 208 2.05 21.89 -14.12
CA PHE A 208 0.70 21.33 -14.20
C PHE A 208 -0.32 22.43 -13.96
N HIS A 209 -1.15 22.69 -14.96
CA HIS A 209 -2.23 23.65 -14.89
C HIS A 209 -3.54 22.92 -14.58
N ILE A 210 -4.08 23.15 -13.39
CA ILE A 210 -5.37 22.62 -12.93
C ILE A 210 -6.43 23.69 -13.13
N VAL A 211 -7.54 23.32 -13.78
CA VAL A 211 -8.71 24.18 -13.92
C VAL A 211 -9.93 23.51 -13.31
N ALA A 212 -10.54 24.14 -12.31
CA ALA A 212 -11.69 23.65 -11.58
C ALA A 212 -12.81 24.71 -11.54
N ASP A 213 -13.88 24.51 -12.32
CA ASP A 213 -14.98 25.47 -12.50
C ASP A 213 -14.50 26.91 -12.77
N GLY A 214 -13.50 27.06 -13.65
CA GLY A 214 -12.89 28.35 -14.00
C GLY A 214 -11.89 28.91 -12.99
N ARG A 215 -11.64 28.22 -11.86
CA ARG A 215 -10.52 28.52 -10.96
C ARG A 215 -9.26 27.86 -11.49
N HIS A 216 -8.12 28.54 -11.38
CA HIS A 216 -6.85 28.10 -11.95
C HIS A 216 -5.79 27.92 -10.86
N ALA A 217 -4.97 26.88 -10.99
CA ALA A 217 -3.79 26.66 -10.15
C ALA A 217 -2.63 26.07 -10.97
N ASP A 218 -1.42 26.55 -10.74
CA ASP A 218 -0.21 26.08 -11.42
C ASP A 218 0.75 25.39 -10.45
N ILE A 219 0.85 24.08 -10.58
CA ILE A 219 1.63 23.23 -9.70
C ILE A 219 2.97 22.89 -10.36
N ALA A 220 4.06 23.24 -9.68
CA ALA A 220 5.41 22.85 -10.08
C ALA A 220 5.79 21.48 -9.51
N ARG A 221 6.87 20.91 -10.04
CA ARG A 221 7.49 19.71 -9.45
C ARG A 221 8.01 20.01 -8.04
N GLY A 222 7.70 19.14 -7.08
CA GLY A 222 8.24 19.21 -5.72
C GLY A 222 7.19 19.49 -4.65
N THR A 223 7.65 19.91 -3.47
CA THR A 223 6.80 20.15 -2.30
C THR A 223 5.88 21.37 -2.52
N PRO A 224 4.58 21.28 -2.20
CA PRO A 224 3.65 22.38 -2.40
C PRO A 224 3.88 23.45 -1.32
N LEU A 225 4.49 24.56 -1.72
CA LEU A 225 4.74 25.69 -0.82
C LEU A 225 3.66 26.78 -0.95
N ASP A 226 2.79 26.71 -1.96
CA ASP A 226 1.78 27.74 -2.22
C ASP A 226 0.59 27.16 -3.02
N VAL A 227 -0.33 26.46 -2.33
CA VAL A 227 -1.57 25.96 -2.91
C VAL A 227 -2.73 26.89 -2.55
N PRO A 228 -3.58 27.28 -3.52
CA PRO A 228 -4.79 28.06 -3.24
C PRO A 228 -5.69 27.43 -2.19
N ALA A 229 -6.44 28.23 -1.44
CA ALA A 229 -7.31 27.75 -0.35
C ALA A 229 -8.39 26.72 -0.76
N TRP A 230 -8.72 26.65 -2.05
CA TRP A 230 -9.65 25.68 -2.61
C TRP A 230 -9.00 24.34 -3.00
N LEU A 231 -7.67 24.21 -2.83
CA LEU A 231 -6.92 22.97 -2.99
C LEU A 231 -6.34 22.56 -1.64
N SER A 232 -6.72 21.39 -1.14
CA SER A 232 -6.01 20.74 -0.04
C SER A 232 -4.96 19.81 -0.61
N CYS A 233 -3.75 19.85 -0.06
CA CYS A 233 -2.66 19.03 -0.50
C CYS A 233 -2.26 18.00 0.56
N GLU A 234 -2.13 16.75 0.14
CA GLU A 234 -1.64 15.67 0.97
C GLU A 234 -0.51 14.92 0.26
N ALA A 235 0.68 14.92 0.88
CA ALA A 235 1.81 14.12 0.43
C ALA A 235 1.84 12.82 1.23
N ALA A 236 1.80 11.69 0.55
CA ALA A 236 1.88 10.39 1.20
C ALA A 236 3.33 10.13 1.66
N PRO A 237 3.62 10.06 2.97
CA PRO A 237 4.97 9.78 3.43
C PRO A 237 5.38 8.35 3.06
N GLU A 238 6.66 8.15 2.79
CA GLU A 238 7.18 6.81 2.55
C GLU A 238 7.15 5.99 3.86
N SER A 239 6.47 4.84 3.84
CA SER A 239 6.41 3.96 5.00
C SER A 239 7.73 3.23 5.22
N ARG A 240 8.21 3.24 6.46
CA ARG A 240 9.37 2.44 6.88
C ARG A 240 9.03 0.95 6.74
N PRO A 241 9.90 0.12 6.14
CA PRO A 241 9.65 -1.32 6.04
C PRO A 241 9.56 -1.94 7.44
N GLY A 242 8.55 -2.79 7.65
CA GLY A 242 8.36 -3.53 8.89
C GLY A 242 9.50 -4.50 9.24
N ASN A 243 9.29 -5.29 10.29
CA ASN A 243 10.25 -6.31 10.72
C ASN A 243 10.62 -7.26 9.57
N LEU A 244 11.86 -7.78 9.58
CA LEU A 244 12.43 -8.52 8.46
C LEU A 244 11.57 -9.72 8.04
N VAL A 245 11.08 -10.50 9.00
CA VAL A 245 10.30 -11.72 8.72
C VAL A 245 8.92 -11.38 8.10
N PRO A 246 8.06 -10.55 8.72
CA PRO A 246 6.81 -10.12 8.07
C PRO A 246 7.04 -9.50 6.69
N TRP A 247 8.06 -8.63 6.58
CA TRP A 247 8.43 -8.00 5.30
C TRP A 247 8.80 -9.02 4.23
N ALA A 248 9.61 -10.03 4.55
CA ALA A 248 10.04 -11.06 3.60
C ALA A 248 8.86 -11.91 3.14
N VAL A 249 7.97 -12.30 4.06
CA VAL A 249 6.74 -13.04 3.74
C VAL A 249 5.86 -12.25 2.77
N ASP A 250 5.71 -10.94 3.00
CA ASP A 250 4.94 -10.07 2.10
C ASP A 250 5.57 -9.94 0.71
N ARG A 251 6.90 -10.07 0.58
CA ARG A 251 7.56 -10.06 -0.74
C ARG A 251 7.37 -11.37 -1.49
N VAL A 252 7.42 -12.49 -0.79
CA VAL A 252 7.11 -13.79 -1.40
C VAL A 252 5.66 -13.79 -1.88
N ARG A 253 4.72 -13.35 -1.04
CA ARG A 253 3.28 -13.25 -1.38
C ARG A 253 3.06 -12.44 -2.66
N ALA A 254 3.73 -11.29 -2.78
CA ALA A 254 3.61 -10.42 -3.94
C ALA A 254 4.07 -11.07 -5.26
N GLU A 255 4.91 -12.10 -5.23
CA GLU A 255 5.38 -12.81 -6.43
C GLU A 255 4.60 -14.10 -6.71
N ILE A 256 4.22 -14.85 -5.67
CA ILE A 256 3.58 -16.16 -5.82
C ILE A 256 2.04 -16.11 -5.74
N GLY A 257 1.48 -14.97 -5.32
CA GLY A 257 0.04 -14.79 -5.12
C GLY A 257 -0.48 -15.33 -3.78
N ASP A 258 -1.71 -14.95 -3.45
CA ASP A 258 -2.32 -15.30 -2.16
C ASP A 258 -2.63 -16.77 -2.02
N GLU A 259 -3.12 -17.43 -3.07
CA GLU A 259 -3.51 -18.85 -3.03
C GLU A 259 -2.33 -19.77 -2.70
N ALA A 260 -1.19 -19.57 -3.38
CA ALA A 260 0.04 -20.30 -3.08
C ALA A 260 0.56 -20.00 -1.66
N MET A 261 0.45 -18.73 -1.23
CA MET A 261 0.83 -18.33 0.12
C MET A 261 -0.07 -18.98 1.20
N GLN A 262 -1.37 -19.11 0.96
CA GLN A 262 -2.28 -19.79 1.89
C GLN A 262 -1.91 -21.27 2.03
N THR A 263 -1.52 -21.93 0.94
CA THR A 263 -1.05 -23.32 0.98
C THR A 263 0.22 -23.45 1.83
N ILE A 264 1.21 -22.57 1.62
CA ILE A 264 2.45 -22.55 2.42
C ILE A 264 2.14 -22.28 3.89
N LYS A 265 1.26 -21.30 4.18
CA LYS A 265 0.82 -20.98 5.54
C LYS A 265 0.14 -22.18 6.20
N ALA A 266 -0.74 -22.89 5.49
CA ALA A 266 -1.42 -24.06 6.01
C ALA A 266 -0.41 -25.13 6.47
N VAL A 267 0.55 -25.49 5.60
CA VAL A 267 1.60 -26.47 5.94
C VAL A 267 2.44 -26.01 7.14
N ALA A 268 2.89 -24.76 7.13
CA ALA A 268 3.73 -24.22 8.20
C ALA A 268 2.97 -24.15 9.54
N PHE A 269 1.73 -23.70 9.54
CA PHE A 269 0.91 -23.62 10.75
C PHE A 269 0.48 -24.98 11.27
N SER A 270 0.22 -25.96 10.39
CA SER A 270 -0.02 -27.35 10.81
C SER A 270 1.20 -27.97 11.48
N ALA A 271 2.41 -27.75 10.95
CA ALA A 271 3.63 -28.23 11.57
C ALA A 271 3.91 -27.54 12.92
N LEU A 272 3.74 -26.22 12.98
CA LEU A 272 3.91 -25.45 14.21
C LEU A 272 2.90 -25.85 15.28
N ASP A 273 1.66 -26.12 14.86
CA ASP A 273 0.61 -26.62 15.75
C ASP A 273 1.02 -27.92 16.43
N LEU A 274 1.45 -28.93 15.66
CA LEU A 274 1.87 -30.22 16.21
C LEU A 274 2.95 -30.06 17.29
N VAL A 275 3.94 -29.21 17.05
CA VAL A 275 5.02 -28.96 18.02
C VAL A 275 4.49 -28.27 19.28
N LYS A 276 3.65 -27.24 19.12
CA LYS A 276 3.09 -26.49 20.25
C LYS A 276 2.13 -27.32 21.07
N SER A 277 1.19 -28.03 20.43
CA SER A 277 0.23 -28.89 21.11
C SER A 277 0.92 -30.00 21.90
N SER A 278 1.96 -30.62 21.34
CA SER A 278 2.75 -31.63 22.06
C SER A 278 3.52 -31.02 23.24
N THR A 279 4.03 -29.80 23.10
CA THR A 279 4.74 -29.13 24.20
C THR A 279 3.77 -28.77 25.34
N GLU A 280 2.61 -28.20 25.02
CA GLU A 280 1.56 -27.85 25.99
C GLU A 280 1.04 -29.08 26.75
N GLU A 281 0.88 -30.22 26.06
CA GLU A 281 0.46 -31.48 26.67
C GLU A 281 1.52 -32.02 27.64
N ILE A 282 2.81 -31.85 27.33
CA ILE A 282 3.92 -32.31 28.18
C ILE A 282 4.14 -31.39 29.38
N THR A 283 3.99 -30.06 29.21
CA THR A 283 4.26 -29.08 30.28
C THR A 283 3.06 -28.82 31.19
N GLY A 284 1.84 -29.15 30.75
CA GLY A 284 0.61 -28.88 31.50
C GLY A 284 0.23 -27.40 31.56
N ASP A 285 0.77 -26.58 30.65
CA ASP A 285 0.56 -25.13 30.60
C ASP A 285 -0.92 -24.77 30.41
N THR A 286 -1.47 -24.00 31.34
CA THR A 286 -2.86 -23.52 31.32
C THR A 286 -3.01 -22.18 30.59
N GLY A 287 -1.90 -21.53 30.24
CA GLY A 287 -1.83 -20.19 29.68
C GLY A 287 -1.94 -19.05 30.68
N GLU A 288 -2.10 -19.36 31.97
CA GLU A 288 -2.37 -18.39 33.05
C GLU A 288 -1.28 -17.32 33.16
N ASP A 289 -0.02 -17.73 33.32
CA ASP A 289 1.12 -16.81 33.45
C ASP A 289 1.25 -15.90 32.22
N GLY A 290 0.99 -16.45 31.03
CA GLY A 290 1.02 -15.68 29.78
C GLY A 290 -0.10 -14.64 29.70
N ILE A 291 -1.29 -14.94 30.22
CA ILE A 291 -2.42 -13.99 30.25
C ILE A 291 -2.17 -12.91 31.31
N ALA A 292 -1.65 -13.27 32.48
CA ALA A 292 -1.28 -12.30 33.51
C ALA A 292 -0.24 -11.31 32.98
N ALA A 293 0.82 -11.82 32.33
CA ALA A 293 1.86 -10.99 31.72
C ALA A 293 1.31 -10.06 30.62
N ASP A 294 0.44 -10.55 29.73
CA ASP A 294 -0.21 -9.74 28.69
C ASP A 294 -1.07 -8.60 29.28
N LEU A 295 -1.69 -8.84 30.44
CA LEU A 295 -2.50 -7.85 31.17
C LEU A 295 -1.66 -6.93 32.07
N GLY A 296 -0.33 -7.13 32.14
CA GLY A 296 0.57 -6.37 33.01
C GLY A 296 0.41 -6.70 34.49
N GLN A 297 -0.02 -7.91 34.82
CA GLN A 297 -0.24 -8.40 36.18
C GLN A 297 0.79 -9.48 36.53
N GLU A 298 1.15 -9.59 37.82
CA GLU A 298 2.02 -10.68 38.30
C GLU A 298 1.27 -12.02 38.41
N SER A 299 -0.06 -11.97 38.59
CA SER A 299 -0.95 -13.14 38.57
C SER A 299 -2.37 -12.71 38.22
N LEU A 300 -3.21 -13.65 37.78
CA LEU A 300 -4.62 -13.37 37.51
C LEU A 300 -5.39 -13.21 38.82
N GLU A 301 -5.82 -11.97 39.10
CA GLU A 301 -6.64 -11.69 40.26
C GLU A 301 -8.14 -11.88 39.95
N GLN A 302 -8.92 -12.27 40.96
CA GLN A 302 -10.37 -12.21 40.84
C GLN A 302 -10.81 -10.76 40.70
N VAL A 303 -11.61 -10.47 39.68
CA VAL A 303 -12.21 -9.14 39.49
C VAL A 303 -13.05 -8.82 40.73
N THR A 304 -12.57 -7.86 41.53
CA THR A 304 -13.07 -7.58 42.88
C THR A 304 -14.42 -6.86 42.88
N ARG A 305 -14.88 -6.38 41.72
CA ARG A 305 -16.19 -5.75 41.52
C ARG A 305 -16.79 -6.19 40.19
N SER A 306 -17.91 -6.92 40.25
CA SER A 306 -18.78 -7.09 39.08
C SER A 306 -19.44 -5.76 38.77
N VAL A 307 -19.26 -5.26 37.55
CA VAL A 307 -20.01 -4.08 37.06
C VAL A 307 -21.47 -4.49 36.89
N PRO A 308 -22.43 -3.86 37.60
CA PRO A 308 -23.85 -4.14 37.39
C PRO A 308 -24.24 -3.78 35.95
N VAL A 309 -24.96 -4.67 35.27
CA VAL A 309 -25.58 -4.35 33.99
C VAL A 309 -26.76 -3.45 34.28
N ASP A 310 -26.72 -2.21 33.78
CA ASP A 310 -27.88 -1.33 33.82
C ASP A 310 -28.95 -1.91 32.85
N PRO A 311 -30.16 -2.26 33.33
CA PRO A 311 -31.17 -2.91 32.51
C PRO A 311 -31.83 -1.99 31.46
N GLU A 312 -31.78 -0.68 31.64
CA GLU A 312 -32.29 0.28 30.64
C GLU A 312 -31.24 0.58 29.57
N ILE A 313 -29.97 0.65 29.98
CA ILE A 313 -28.85 0.94 29.08
C ILE A 313 -28.33 -0.30 28.36
N GLY A 314 -28.37 -1.47 29.00
CA GLY A 314 -27.85 -2.74 28.50
C GLY A 314 -26.32 -2.80 28.40
N PHE A 315 -25.59 -1.89 29.06
CA PHE A 315 -24.13 -1.79 29.01
C PHE A 315 -23.51 -1.75 30.43
N PRO A 316 -22.39 -2.47 30.67
CA PRO A 316 -21.84 -3.51 29.79
C PRO A 316 -22.84 -4.67 29.65
N PRO A 317 -22.72 -5.51 28.60
CA PRO A 317 -23.57 -6.71 28.49
C PRO A 317 -23.29 -7.69 29.64
N PRO A 318 -24.11 -8.73 29.82
CA PRO A 318 -23.82 -9.79 30.79
C PRO A 318 -22.41 -10.41 30.59
N PRO A 319 -21.76 -10.89 31.66
CA PRO A 319 -20.48 -11.58 31.58
C PRO A 319 -20.50 -12.74 30.58
N LEU A 320 -19.38 -12.95 29.89
CA LEU A 320 -19.23 -14.03 28.94
C LEU A 320 -19.08 -15.36 29.67
N LYS A 321 -19.74 -16.40 29.17
CA LYS A 321 -19.61 -17.75 29.73
C LYS A 321 -18.27 -18.35 29.30
N PRO A 322 -17.36 -18.74 30.23
CA PRO A 322 -16.12 -19.40 29.88
C PRO A 322 -16.36 -20.69 29.10
N TRP A 323 -15.58 -20.88 28.04
CA TRP A 323 -15.69 -22.07 27.17
C TRP A 323 -14.82 -23.24 27.65
N VAL A 324 -13.68 -22.91 28.28
CA VAL A 324 -12.67 -23.84 28.78
C VAL A 324 -12.84 -24.01 30.29
N THR A 325 -12.75 -25.25 30.77
CA THR A 325 -12.91 -25.61 32.19
C THR A 325 -11.65 -26.29 32.75
N PRO A 326 -11.24 -25.98 34.00
CA PRO A 326 -11.82 -24.96 34.88
C PRO A 326 -11.53 -23.54 34.37
N SER A 327 -12.41 -22.58 34.67
CA SER A 327 -12.23 -21.17 34.29
C SER A 327 -11.08 -20.53 35.06
N LEU A 328 -10.37 -19.61 34.42
CA LEU A 328 -9.35 -18.81 35.10
C LEU A 328 -9.99 -17.65 35.89
N PRO A 329 -9.30 -17.09 36.90
CA PRO A 329 -9.77 -15.90 37.60
C PRO A 329 -10.04 -14.74 36.61
N GLY A 330 -11.23 -14.13 36.71
CA GLY A 330 -11.63 -13.02 35.85
C GLY A 330 -12.00 -13.38 34.40
N GLU A 331 -11.90 -14.66 33.99
CA GLU A 331 -12.25 -15.09 32.63
C GLU A 331 -13.73 -14.83 32.33
N GLY A 332 -14.00 -14.08 31.26
CA GLY A 332 -15.34 -13.68 30.84
C GLY A 332 -16.00 -12.60 31.70
N VAL A 333 -15.36 -12.14 32.78
CA VAL A 333 -15.87 -11.08 33.66
C VAL A 333 -15.41 -9.72 33.16
N TRP A 334 -16.33 -8.75 33.07
CA TRP A 334 -16.01 -7.38 32.66
C TRP A 334 -15.22 -6.64 33.72
N ASN A 335 -14.03 -6.16 33.35
CA ASN A 335 -13.17 -5.33 34.18
C ASN A 335 -13.26 -3.87 33.70
N PRO A 336 -13.83 -2.95 34.50
CA PRO A 336 -13.92 -1.53 34.15
C PRO A 336 -12.54 -0.88 34.16
N LYS A 337 -12.33 0.11 33.28
CA LYS A 337 -11.05 0.79 33.13
C LYS A 337 -11.06 2.23 33.63
N ASP A 338 -11.98 2.55 34.52
CA ASP A 338 -12.21 3.91 35.02
C ASP A 338 -11.06 4.46 35.88
N SER A 339 -10.22 3.56 36.42
CA SER A 339 -9.03 3.89 37.20
C SER A 339 -7.79 4.13 36.34
N ASP A 340 -7.86 3.92 35.03
CA ASP A 340 -6.73 4.17 34.12
C ASP A 340 -6.59 5.69 33.90
N PRO A 341 -5.41 6.28 34.16
CA PRO A 341 -5.21 7.73 34.04
C PRO A 341 -5.37 8.26 32.60
N PHE A 342 -5.35 7.38 31.60
CA PHE A 342 -5.54 7.74 30.18
C PHE A 342 -7.00 7.62 29.72
N ILE A 343 -7.89 7.09 30.57
CA ILE A 343 -9.32 6.96 30.26
C ILE A 343 -10.09 8.03 31.00
N HIS A 344 -10.82 8.83 30.23
CA HIS A 344 -11.74 9.82 30.80
C HIS A 344 -13.00 9.12 31.32
N SER A 345 -13.23 9.29 32.62
CA SER A 345 -14.40 8.80 33.34
C SER A 345 -15.25 9.99 33.79
N LEU A 346 -16.56 9.92 33.58
CA LEU A 346 -17.50 10.94 34.02
C LEU A 346 -18.23 10.47 35.28
N PRO A 347 -18.23 11.27 36.38
CA PRO A 347 -18.93 10.89 37.60
C PRO A 347 -20.41 10.61 37.36
N GLY A 348 -20.90 9.50 37.90
CA GLY A 348 -22.31 9.10 37.80
C GLY A 348 -22.71 8.44 36.48
N LEU A 349 -21.79 8.23 35.55
CA LEU A 349 -22.03 7.45 34.33
C LEU A 349 -21.38 6.06 34.41
N PRO A 350 -21.87 5.09 33.62
CA PRO A 350 -21.20 3.80 33.46
C PRO A 350 -19.76 3.95 32.96
N ALA A 351 -18.97 2.91 33.16
CA ALA A 351 -17.58 2.85 32.71
C ALA A 351 -17.46 3.11 31.20
N THR A 352 -16.55 4.01 30.78
CA THR A 352 -16.34 4.33 29.36
C THR A 352 -15.82 3.12 28.58
N PHE A 353 -14.92 2.35 29.21
CA PHE A 353 -14.33 1.13 28.67
C PHE A 353 -14.42 0.00 29.68
N VAL A 354 -14.76 -1.19 29.19
CA VAL A 354 -14.61 -2.44 29.94
C VAL A 354 -13.82 -3.43 29.11
N THR A 355 -13.00 -4.26 29.75
CA THR A 355 -12.24 -5.31 29.08
C THR A 355 -12.46 -6.66 29.72
N THR A 356 -12.34 -7.74 28.96
CA THR A 356 -12.25 -9.10 29.49
C THR A 356 -11.36 -9.96 28.59
N PHE A 357 -11.11 -11.20 29.00
CA PHE A 357 -10.50 -12.22 28.16
C PHE A 357 -11.32 -13.51 28.23
N ILE A 358 -11.23 -14.31 27.18
CA ILE A 358 -11.77 -15.66 27.16
C ILE A 358 -10.81 -16.59 26.43
N ARG A 359 -10.64 -17.81 26.92
CA ARG A 359 -9.94 -18.84 26.15
C ARG A 359 -10.86 -19.38 25.06
N SER A 360 -10.36 -19.37 23.83
CA SER A 360 -11.16 -19.65 22.63
C SER A 360 -11.09 -21.10 22.18
N ASP A 361 -10.12 -21.89 22.65
CA ASP A 361 -9.92 -23.27 22.24
C ASP A 361 -9.81 -24.22 23.45
N ARG A 362 -10.63 -25.27 23.45
CA ARG A 362 -10.63 -26.32 24.50
C ARG A 362 -9.41 -27.23 24.44
N ARG A 363 -8.83 -27.39 23.25
CA ARG A 363 -7.65 -28.23 23.02
C ARG A 363 -6.36 -27.47 23.32
N ARG A 364 -6.36 -26.14 23.10
CA ARG A 364 -5.21 -25.26 23.35
C ARG A 364 -5.54 -24.21 24.40
N LYS A 365 -5.28 -24.54 25.66
CA LYS A 365 -5.61 -23.69 26.82
C LYS A 365 -4.89 -22.35 26.81
N VAL A 366 -3.77 -22.24 26.10
CA VAL A 366 -3.02 -20.98 25.94
C VAL A 366 -3.64 -20.01 24.93
N THR A 367 -4.60 -20.44 24.11
CA THR A 367 -5.22 -19.57 23.10
C THR A 367 -6.30 -18.71 23.73
N ARG A 368 -6.13 -17.39 23.67
CA ARG A 368 -7.03 -16.40 24.26
C ARG A 368 -7.41 -15.30 23.29
N VAL A 369 -8.58 -14.73 23.52
CA VAL A 369 -9.05 -13.50 22.87
C VAL A 369 -9.26 -12.46 23.97
N TYR A 370 -8.69 -11.28 23.75
CA TYR A 370 -8.96 -10.09 24.57
C TYR A 370 -10.09 -9.30 23.92
N ILE A 371 -11.04 -8.87 24.73
CA ILE A 371 -12.21 -8.14 24.29
C ILE A 371 -12.23 -6.81 25.02
N ALA A 372 -12.23 -5.72 24.26
CA ALA A 372 -12.47 -4.38 24.75
C ALA A 372 -13.83 -3.90 24.23
N LEU A 373 -14.69 -3.46 25.13
CA LEU A 373 -15.95 -2.81 24.82
C LEU A 373 -15.87 -1.35 25.26
N TRP A 374 -16.53 -0.48 24.52
CA TRP A 374 -16.68 0.93 24.86
C TRP A 374 -18.12 1.38 24.65
N ASP A 375 -18.52 2.40 25.40
CA ASP A 375 -19.81 3.05 25.22
C ASP A 375 -19.73 4.06 24.06
N PRO A 376 -20.41 3.84 22.93
CA PRO A 376 -20.36 4.75 21.78
C PRO A 376 -20.98 6.12 22.06
N ARG A 377 -21.70 6.30 23.17
CA ARG A 377 -22.23 7.60 23.62
C ARG A 377 -21.15 8.47 24.26
N LEU A 378 -20.08 7.85 24.74
CA LEU A 378 -18.97 8.50 25.44
C LEU A 378 -17.68 8.55 24.60
N VAL A 379 -17.61 7.77 23.53
CA VAL A 379 -16.42 7.64 22.68
C VAL A 379 -16.72 8.07 21.25
N GLN A 380 -15.92 9.01 20.74
CA GLN A 380 -15.92 9.38 19.33
C GLN A 380 -14.97 8.48 18.54
N LEU A 381 -15.48 7.84 17.49
CA LEU A 381 -14.66 7.11 16.53
C LEU A 381 -14.17 8.05 15.43
N ASN A 382 -12.87 7.99 15.14
CA ASN A 382 -12.26 8.69 14.02
C ASN A 382 -11.49 7.68 13.16
N MET A 383 -11.93 7.50 11.92
CA MET A 383 -11.30 6.60 10.97
C MET A 383 -10.24 7.34 10.16
N MET A 384 -9.02 6.81 10.16
CA MET A 384 -7.92 7.33 9.36
C MET A 384 -7.45 6.29 8.36
N ALA A 385 -7.32 6.69 7.10
CA ALA A 385 -6.73 5.84 6.08
C ALA A 385 -5.25 5.58 6.40
N GLY A 386 -4.82 4.33 6.19
CA GLY A 386 -3.42 3.93 6.32
C GLY A 386 -2.56 4.43 5.17
N LEU A 387 -1.28 4.08 5.21
CA LEU A 387 -0.29 4.44 4.18
C LEU A 387 -0.09 3.37 3.10
N ALA A 388 -0.39 2.11 3.42
CA ALA A 388 -0.04 0.98 2.57
C ALA A 388 -1.17 -0.05 2.48
N GLU A 389 -1.62 -0.56 3.62
CA GLU A 389 -2.67 -1.59 3.72
C GLU A 389 -3.56 -1.30 4.93
N PRO A 390 -4.87 -1.60 4.87
CA PRO A 390 -5.64 -1.95 3.66
C PRO A 390 -5.66 -0.80 2.65
N LYS A 391 -5.68 -1.12 1.35
CA LYS A 391 -5.83 -0.10 0.30
C LYS A 391 -7.27 0.42 0.27
N SER A 392 -7.41 1.74 0.16
CA SER A 392 -8.70 2.35 -0.17
C SER A 392 -9.12 1.97 -1.58
N ALA A 393 -10.40 1.70 -1.79
CA ALA A 393 -10.98 1.50 -3.13
C ALA A 393 -10.76 2.72 -4.05
N THR A 394 -10.55 3.91 -3.47
CA THR A 394 -10.27 5.16 -4.18
C THR A 394 -8.78 5.51 -4.26
N GLY A 395 -7.88 4.68 -3.72
CA GLY A 395 -6.45 4.99 -3.65
C GLY A 395 -6.09 6.14 -2.70
N ALA A 396 -7.07 6.62 -1.91
CA ALA A 396 -6.84 7.59 -0.85
C ALA A 396 -5.93 6.98 0.24
N THR A 397 -4.90 7.74 0.62
CA THR A 397 -3.98 7.40 1.70
C THR A 397 -4.02 8.52 2.71
N GLY A 398 -4.09 8.19 4.00
CA GLY A 398 -3.98 9.17 5.07
C GLY A 398 -2.53 9.31 5.57
N PRO A 399 -2.29 10.11 6.61
CA PRO A 399 -0.95 10.27 7.19
C PRO A 399 -0.45 8.99 7.89
N GLY A 400 -1.33 8.02 8.16
CA GLY A 400 -1.02 6.79 8.90
C GLY A 400 -0.57 7.05 10.35
N LEU A 401 -0.80 8.25 10.85
CA LEU A 401 -0.41 8.70 12.18
C LEU A 401 -1.60 9.34 12.87
N ILE A 402 -1.69 9.13 14.18
CA ILE A 402 -2.61 9.89 15.02
C ILE A 402 -2.19 11.38 14.95
N PRO A 403 -3.12 12.31 14.66
CA PRO A 403 -2.84 13.73 14.63
C PRO A 403 -2.18 14.19 15.94
N ARG A 404 -1.13 15.02 15.83
CA ARG A 404 -0.25 15.38 16.97
C ARG A 404 -0.66 16.68 17.65
N GLU A 405 -1.78 17.27 17.26
CA GLU A 405 -2.35 18.44 17.88
C GLU A 405 -2.66 18.11 19.36
N PRO A 406 -2.17 18.92 20.31
CA PRO A 406 -2.36 18.64 21.74
C PRO A 406 -3.84 18.48 22.14
N THR A 407 -4.74 19.18 21.46
CA THR A 407 -6.19 19.10 21.68
C THR A 407 -6.78 17.75 21.27
N VAL A 408 -6.22 17.11 20.24
CA VAL A 408 -6.62 15.76 19.78
C VAL A 408 -5.97 14.72 20.67
N LEU A 409 -4.65 14.77 20.87
CA LEU A 409 -3.90 13.77 21.64
C LEU A 409 -4.42 13.60 23.07
N ARG A 410 -4.86 14.69 23.72
CA ARG A 410 -5.45 14.64 25.06
C ARG A 410 -6.76 13.84 25.14
N ARG A 411 -7.41 13.58 24.00
CA ARG A 411 -8.71 12.88 23.91
C ARG A 411 -8.57 11.47 23.35
N VAL A 412 -7.37 11.05 22.97
CA VAL A 412 -7.13 9.71 22.40
C VAL A 412 -7.03 8.71 23.55
N ALA A 413 -8.03 7.85 23.67
CA ALA A 413 -8.02 6.74 24.64
C ALA A 413 -7.36 5.47 24.07
N ALA A 414 -7.56 5.20 22.77
CA ALA A 414 -7.03 4.01 22.10
C ALA A 414 -6.91 4.22 20.59
N ALA A 415 -6.08 3.39 19.94
CA ALA A 415 -6.04 3.23 18.49
C ALA A 415 -5.89 1.75 18.15
N MET A 416 -6.60 1.29 17.12
CA MET A 416 -6.52 -0.08 16.63
C MET A 416 -6.40 -0.09 15.11
N ASN A 417 -5.66 -1.06 14.58
CA ASN A 417 -5.73 -1.36 13.16
C ASN A 417 -7.11 -1.92 12.84
N SER A 418 -7.72 -1.44 11.75
CA SER A 418 -9.04 -1.90 11.32
C SER A 418 -8.92 -2.98 10.25
N GLY A 419 -8.78 -2.57 8.98
CA GLY A 419 -9.01 -3.49 7.87
C GLY A 419 -7.97 -4.58 7.70
N PHE A 420 -8.41 -5.65 7.03
CA PHE A 420 -7.58 -6.79 6.67
C PHE A 420 -6.66 -6.41 5.51
N GLN A 421 -5.43 -6.92 5.55
CA GLN A 421 -4.54 -6.86 4.39
C GLN A 421 -5.21 -7.64 3.26
N ALA A 422 -5.50 -6.96 2.15
CA ALA A 422 -6.02 -7.57 0.94
C ALA A 422 -4.90 -8.30 0.20
#